data_AF-D8F9L9-F1
#
_entry.id   AF-D8F9L9-F1
#
_cell.length_a   1.000
_cell.length_b   1.000
_cell.length_c   1.000
_cell.angle_alpha   90.00
_cell.angle_beta   90.00
_cell.angle_gamma   90.00
#
_symmetry.space_group_name_H-M   'P 1'
#
loop_
_entity.id
_entity.type
_entity.pdbx_description
1 polymer ?
#
loop_
_entity_poly.entity_id
_entity_poly.type
_entity_poly.pdbx_seq_one_letter_code
_entity_poly.pdbx_strand_id
1 'polypeptide(L)'
;MSPELTTILMIASLLVLLAVPAMLNARYAQSLASGCICAGGTLGILIPPSIMLILYAPMAGVSVIQMFAGAIVPGVLLGVCYIIYILVRCAVNPQLGPALPPEKRMKFLSKESVIMGLKYLVPPSLLVALVLGSIFFGVASPTEAGAVGSIGATILSMVYKQLTWAAFKENCYITLRVTAMIIFIAVAANLFTGAFLSAGCGEVITEFLLGLGFGPWGIFLTMLCIILFECNLFSSGFYAALFLKKSSEHAKSGRILPYCRFCSC
;
A
#
# COMPACT_ATOMS: atom_id res chain seq x y z
N MET A 1 -15.92 -4.09 -6.06
CA MET A 1 -14.63 -3.94 -5.36
C MET A 1 -13.93 -2.76 -6.01
N SER A 2 -13.59 -1.70 -5.28
CA SER A 2 -12.85 -0.57 -5.88
C SER A 2 -11.49 -1.06 -6.42
N PRO A 3 -10.98 -0.48 -7.52
CA PRO A 3 -9.70 -0.88 -8.12
C PRO A 3 -8.55 -0.80 -7.10
N GLU A 4 -8.58 0.22 -6.23
CA GLU A 4 -7.62 0.48 -5.15
C GLU A 4 -7.54 -0.65 -4.14
N LEU A 5 -8.71 -1.16 -3.75
CA LEU A 5 -8.81 -2.24 -2.81
C LEU A 5 -8.32 -3.57 -3.42
N THR A 6 -8.40 -3.69 -4.73
CA THR A 6 -7.94 -4.88 -5.46
C THR A 6 -6.41 -4.94 -5.48
N THR A 7 -5.73 -3.81 -5.70
CA THR A 7 -4.26 -3.71 -5.61
C THR A 7 -3.76 -3.90 -4.18
N ILE A 8 -4.45 -3.32 -3.18
CA ILE A 8 -4.17 -3.57 -1.76
C ILE A 8 -4.26 -5.07 -1.47
N LEU A 9 -5.35 -5.71 -1.89
CA LEU A 9 -5.52 -7.15 -1.73
C LEU A 9 -4.44 -7.93 -2.45
N MET A 10 -4.00 -7.53 -3.65
CA MET A 10 -2.97 -8.26 -4.40
C MET A 10 -1.61 -8.20 -3.70
N ILE A 11 -1.12 -7.01 -3.33
CA ILE A 11 0.18 -6.86 -2.65
C ILE A 11 0.13 -7.55 -1.29
N ALA A 12 -0.92 -7.30 -0.50
CA ALA A 12 -1.08 -7.94 0.80
C ALA A 12 -1.22 -9.46 0.67
N SER A 13 -1.99 -9.97 -0.29
CA SER A 13 -2.16 -11.42 -0.47
C SER A 13 -0.87 -12.09 -0.95
N LEU A 14 -0.10 -11.46 -1.84
CA LEU A 14 1.20 -11.99 -2.26
C LEU A 14 2.18 -12.07 -1.08
N LEU A 15 2.28 -11.00 -0.29
CA LEU A 15 3.10 -10.99 0.92
C LEU A 15 2.60 -11.99 1.95
N VAL A 16 1.28 -12.14 2.12
CA VAL A 16 0.70 -13.14 3.02
C VAL A 16 1.07 -14.55 2.55
N LEU A 17 0.92 -14.87 1.27
CA LEU A 17 1.18 -16.21 0.73
C LEU A 17 2.67 -16.59 0.80
N LEU A 18 3.58 -15.64 0.68
CA LEU A 18 5.03 -15.90 0.69
C LEU A 18 5.64 -15.77 2.10
N ALA A 19 5.28 -14.73 2.86
CA ALA A 19 5.93 -14.41 4.13
C ALA A 19 5.30 -15.10 5.34
N VAL A 20 3.96 -15.28 5.39
CA VAL A 20 3.32 -15.98 6.53
C VAL A 20 3.87 -17.40 6.72
N PRO A 21 3.92 -18.28 5.70
CA PRO A 21 4.39 -19.65 5.92
C PRO A 21 5.86 -19.67 6.37
N ALA A 22 6.70 -18.78 5.83
CA ALA A 22 8.10 -18.67 6.24
C ALA A 22 8.25 -18.22 7.71
N MET A 23 7.45 -17.23 8.15
CA MET A 23 7.44 -16.75 9.55
C MET A 23 6.91 -17.82 10.52
N LEU A 24 5.84 -18.52 10.15
CA LEU A 24 5.29 -19.60 10.97
C LEU A 24 6.25 -20.79 11.08
N ASN A 25 6.95 -21.14 10.00
CA ASN A 25 8.02 -22.15 10.01
C ASN A 25 9.20 -21.74 10.92
N ALA A 26 9.43 -20.44 11.08
CA ALA A 26 10.41 -19.88 12.02
C ALA A 26 9.86 -19.73 13.46
N ARG A 27 8.65 -20.24 13.75
CA ARG A 27 7.97 -20.19 15.06
C ARG A 27 7.62 -18.77 15.54
N TYR A 28 7.40 -17.82 14.63
CA TYR A 28 6.87 -16.50 15.00
C TYR A 28 5.40 -16.59 15.42
N ALA A 29 4.99 -15.72 16.35
CA ALA A 29 3.60 -15.61 16.75
C ALA A 29 2.72 -15.12 15.58
N GLN A 30 1.58 -15.77 15.38
CA GLN A 30 0.68 -15.49 14.27
C GLN A 30 0.13 -14.05 14.28
N SER A 31 -0.09 -13.48 15.47
CA SER A 31 -0.53 -12.09 15.64
C SER A 31 0.52 -11.07 15.19
N LEU A 32 1.80 -11.37 15.41
CA LEU A 32 2.90 -10.52 14.93
C LEU A 32 3.04 -10.65 13.40
N ALA A 33 2.98 -11.87 12.87
CA ALA A 33 3.08 -12.11 11.44
C ALA A 33 1.94 -11.43 10.65
N SER A 34 0.69 -11.58 11.10
CA SER A 34 -0.46 -10.93 10.44
C SER A 34 -0.41 -9.40 10.58
N GLY A 35 -0.07 -8.88 11.76
CA GLY A 35 0.06 -7.45 12.00
C GLY A 35 1.13 -6.80 11.14
N CYS A 36 2.33 -7.39 11.08
CA CYS A 36 3.45 -6.88 10.27
C CYS A 36 3.13 -6.89 8.77
N ILE A 37 2.47 -7.95 8.28
CA ILE A 37 2.15 -8.06 6.85
C ILE A 37 1.01 -7.12 6.47
N CYS A 38 -0.02 -6.98 7.31
CA CYS A 38 -1.07 -6.00 7.08
C CYS A 38 -0.52 -4.57 7.08
N ALA A 39 0.29 -4.21 8.08
CA ALA A 39 0.91 -2.89 8.16
C ALA A 39 1.88 -2.62 7.00
N GLY A 40 2.73 -3.60 6.66
CA GLY A 40 3.68 -3.49 5.55
C GLY A 40 3.00 -3.41 4.18
N GLY A 41 1.93 -4.20 3.97
CA GLY A 41 1.14 -4.18 2.75
C GLY A 41 0.48 -2.82 2.49
N THR A 42 0.02 -2.15 3.54
CA THR A 42 -0.54 -0.78 3.43
C THR A 42 0.54 0.29 3.26
N LEU A 43 1.71 0.12 3.88
CA LEU A 43 2.81 1.09 3.79
C LEU A 43 3.43 1.13 2.38
N GLY A 44 3.46 -0.01 1.67
CA GLY A 44 4.00 -0.10 0.31
C GLY A 44 3.29 0.78 -0.73
N ILE A 45 2.10 1.29 -0.44
CA ILE A 45 1.36 2.22 -1.32
C ILE A 45 1.78 3.66 -1.08
N LEU A 46 2.35 3.98 0.08
CA LEU A 46 2.74 5.34 0.44
C LEU A 46 4.09 5.73 -0.19
N ILE A 47 5.03 4.78 -0.28
CA ILE A 47 6.38 5.04 -0.80
C ILE A 47 6.35 5.03 -2.36
N PRO A 48 6.91 6.05 -3.03
CA PRO A 48 7.00 6.07 -4.49
C PRO A 48 7.74 4.85 -5.07
N PRO A 49 7.32 4.29 -6.23
CA PRO A 49 6.26 4.77 -7.15
C PRO A 49 4.85 4.29 -6.73
N SER A 50 3.96 5.25 -6.44
CA SER A 50 2.58 4.98 -6.00
C SER A 50 1.56 5.42 -7.04
N ILE A 51 0.73 4.49 -7.50
CA ILE A 51 -0.35 4.76 -8.47
C ILE A 51 -1.36 5.77 -7.89
N MET A 52 -1.65 5.68 -6.58
CA MET A 52 -2.61 6.56 -5.91
C MET A 52 -2.17 8.03 -5.95
N LEU A 53 -0.91 8.30 -5.61
CA LEU A 53 -0.38 9.66 -5.62
C LEU A 53 -0.34 10.24 -7.04
N ILE A 54 -0.06 9.42 -8.05
CA ILE A 54 -0.08 9.83 -9.47
C ILE A 54 -1.48 10.26 -9.91
N LEU A 55 -2.52 9.55 -9.46
CA LEU A 55 -3.91 9.84 -9.83
C LEU A 55 -4.51 11.00 -9.03
N TYR A 56 -4.14 11.11 -7.75
CA TYR A 56 -4.65 12.16 -6.88
C TYR A 56 -4.08 13.54 -7.21
N ALA A 57 -2.79 13.62 -7.55
CA ALA A 57 -2.11 14.86 -7.88
C ALA A 57 -2.84 15.75 -8.93
N PRO A 58 -3.26 15.23 -10.11
CA PRO A 58 -4.03 16.03 -11.07
C PRO A 58 -5.44 16.39 -10.57
N MET A 59 -6.06 15.57 -9.73
CA MET A 59 -7.36 15.89 -9.11
C MET A 59 -7.24 17.01 -8.06
N ALA A 60 -6.12 17.05 -7.33
CA ALA A 60 -5.81 18.06 -6.34
C ALA A 60 -5.15 19.32 -6.93
N GLY A 61 -4.91 19.35 -8.25
CA GLY A 61 -4.29 20.49 -8.92
C GLY A 61 -2.82 20.73 -8.55
N VAL A 62 -2.12 19.71 -8.04
CA VAL A 62 -0.71 19.79 -7.64
C VAL A 62 0.17 18.92 -8.51
N SER A 63 1.47 19.23 -8.56
CA SER A 63 2.41 18.41 -9.32
C SER A 63 2.63 17.05 -8.67
N VAL A 64 2.74 16.00 -9.50
CA VAL A 64 3.01 14.62 -9.04
C VAL A 64 4.33 14.52 -8.28
N ILE A 65 5.33 15.27 -8.72
CA ILE A 65 6.67 15.28 -8.11
C ILE A 65 6.59 15.82 -6.67
N GLN A 66 5.83 16.88 -6.43
CA GLN A 66 5.61 17.42 -5.07
C GLN A 66 4.88 16.42 -4.19
N MET A 67 3.86 15.72 -4.72
CA MET A 67 3.15 14.67 -3.99
C MET A 67 4.07 13.51 -3.60
N PHE A 68 4.98 13.09 -4.50
CA PHE A 68 5.98 12.08 -4.19
C PHE A 68 6.98 12.55 -3.12
N ALA A 69 7.53 13.76 -3.26
CA ALA A 69 8.45 14.33 -2.28
C ALA A 69 7.78 14.45 -0.89
N GLY A 70 6.52 14.89 -0.85
CA GLY A 70 5.73 15.00 0.36
C GLY A 70 5.41 13.65 1.02
N ALA A 71 5.34 12.56 0.25
CA ALA A 71 5.05 11.22 0.77
C ALA A 71 6.29 10.48 1.32
N ILE A 72 7.50 10.85 0.90
CA ILE A 72 8.74 10.20 1.35
C ILE A 72 8.93 10.35 2.86
N VAL A 73 8.79 11.58 3.38
CA VAL A 73 8.97 11.87 4.81
C VAL A 73 8.04 11.03 5.70
N PRO A 74 6.70 11.06 5.53
CA PRO A 74 5.81 10.23 6.34
C PRO A 74 5.99 8.73 6.07
N GLY A 75 6.33 8.32 4.84
CA GLY A 75 6.59 6.92 4.51
C GLY A 75 7.78 6.32 5.26
N VAL A 76 8.91 7.05 5.25
CA VAL A 76 10.12 6.64 6.00
C VAL A 76 9.87 6.72 7.49
N LEU A 77 9.23 7.79 7.98
CA LEU A 77 8.90 7.95 9.40
C LEU A 77 8.07 6.77 9.91
N LEU A 78 6.97 6.43 9.24
CA LEU A 78 6.12 5.30 9.59
C LEU A 78 6.87 3.97 9.48
N GLY A 79 7.70 3.79 8.46
CA GLY A 79 8.52 2.59 8.29
C GLY A 79 9.47 2.39 9.46
N VAL A 80 10.17 3.45 9.87
CA VAL A 80 11.07 3.43 11.04
C VAL A 80 10.28 3.17 12.31
N CYS A 81 9.14 3.81 12.51
CA CYS A 81 8.27 3.56 13.66
C CYS A 81 7.80 2.09 13.73
N TYR A 82 7.43 1.48 12.60
CA TYR A 82 7.03 0.07 12.54
C TYR A 82 8.19 -0.86 12.87
N ILE A 83 9.38 -0.60 12.34
CA ILE A 83 10.59 -1.38 12.66
C ILE A 83 10.91 -1.29 14.16
N ILE A 84 10.93 -0.08 14.72
CA ILE A 84 11.17 0.14 16.14
C ILE A 84 10.13 -0.59 16.98
N TYR A 85 8.84 -0.47 16.64
CA TYR A 85 7.76 -1.15 17.35
C TYR A 85 7.94 -2.67 17.35
N ILE A 86 8.26 -3.28 16.19
CA ILE A 86 8.49 -4.72 16.08
C ILE A 86 9.70 -5.14 16.91
N LEU A 87 10.81 -4.39 16.84
CA LEU A 87 12.02 -4.67 17.62
C LEU A 87 11.77 -4.60 19.13
N VAL A 88 11.08 -3.55 19.59
CA VAL A 88 10.71 -3.39 21.01
C VAL A 88 9.79 -4.53 21.45
N ARG A 89 8.77 -4.88 20.66
CA ARG A 89 7.84 -5.97 20.99
C ARG A 89 8.54 -7.34 21.05
N CYS A 90 9.49 -7.60 20.15
CA CYS A 90 10.30 -8.83 20.17
C CYS A 90 11.31 -8.84 21.33
N ALA A 91 11.84 -7.68 21.74
CA ALA A 91 12.74 -7.58 22.89
C ALA A 91 12.01 -7.79 24.23
N VAL A 92 10.81 -7.23 24.38
CA VAL A 92 9.98 -7.39 25.59
C VAL A 92 9.39 -8.80 25.71
N ASN A 93 9.00 -9.41 24.58
CA ASN A 93 8.51 -10.78 24.56
C ASN A 93 9.21 -11.60 23.47
N PRO A 94 10.36 -12.25 23.81
CA PRO A 94 11.13 -13.07 22.88
C PRO A 94 10.38 -14.29 22.34
N GLN A 95 9.25 -14.68 22.94
CA GLN A 95 8.41 -15.77 22.44
C GLN A 95 7.62 -15.36 21.18
N LEU A 96 7.44 -14.06 20.92
CA LEU A 96 6.74 -13.56 19.73
C LEU A 96 7.58 -13.70 18.45
N GLY A 97 8.89 -13.68 18.58
CA GLY A 97 9.85 -13.81 17.48
C GLY A 97 11.11 -14.52 17.94
N PRO A 98 11.07 -15.85 18.15
CA PRO A 98 12.22 -16.61 18.61
C PRO A 98 13.36 -16.50 17.59
N ALA A 99 14.58 -16.27 18.09
CA ALA A 99 15.74 -16.18 17.23
C ALA A 99 15.95 -17.51 16.46
N LEU A 100 16.15 -17.42 15.14
CA LEU A 100 16.44 -18.59 14.33
C LEU A 100 17.69 -19.32 14.86
N PRO A 101 17.69 -20.67 14.90
CA PRO A 101 18.87 -21.44 15.28
C PRO A 101 20.05 -21.08 14.38
N PRO A 102 21.29 -21.07 14.92
CA PRO A 102 22.48 -20.54 14.23
C PRO A 102 22.75 -21.16 12.85
N GLU A 103 22.28 -22.39 12.60
CA GLU A 103 22.39 -23.09 11.31
C GLU A 103 21.47 -22.53 10.21
N LYS A 104 20.33 -21.93 10.56
CA LYS A 104 19.38 -21.29 9.62
C LYS A 104 19.52 -19.77 9.58
N ARG A 105 20.43 -19.19 10.35
CA ARG A 105 20.76 -17.77 10.22
C ARG A 105 21.45 -17.59 8.88
N MET A 106 20.80 -16.91 7.95
CA MET A 106 21.50 -16.39 6.78
C MET A 106 22.68 -15.57 7.30
N LYS A 107 23.91 -16.00 7.00
CA LYS A 107 25.09 -15.16 7.22
C LYS A 107 24.92 -13.96 6.30
N PHE A 108 24.41 -12.85 6.84
CA PHE A 108 24.10 -11.62 6.10
C PHE A 108 25.28 -11.09 5.26
N LEU A 109 26.51 -11.57 5.52
CA LEU A 109 27.76 -11.16 4.86
C LEU A 109 28.48 -12.30 4.10
N SER A 110 27.82 -13.43 3.81
CA SER A 110 28.42 -14.43 2.89
C SER A 110 28.39 -13.90 1.46
N LYS A 111 29.53 -13.98 0.74
CA LYS A 111 29.65 -13.51 -0.66
C LYS A 111 28.54 -14.10 -1.55
N GLU A 112 28.18 -15.37 -1.34
CA GLU A 112 27.12 -16.04 -2.11
C GLU A 112 25.72 -15.47 -1.85
N SER A 113 25.40 -15.13 -0.60
CA SER A 113 24.10 -14.52 -0.24
C SER A 113 23.97 -13.11 -0.80
N VAL A 114 25.06 -12.35 -0.83
CA VAL A 114 25.09 -11.01 -1.44
C VAL A 114 24.93 -11.12 -2.95
N ILE A 115 25.65 -12.03 -3.63
CA ILE A 115 25.55 -12.22 -5.08
C ILE A 115 24.15 -12.69 -5.49
N MET A 116 23.55 -13.64 -4.76
CA MET A 116 22.16 -14.06 -5.01
C MET A 116 21.18 -12.92 -4.77
N GLY A 117 21.29 -12.21 -3.65
CA GLY A 117 20.44 -11.06 -3.33
C GLY A 117 20.51 -9.99 -4.42
N LEU A 118 21.72 -9.64 -4.87
CA LEU A 118 21.94 -8.69 -5.95
C LEU A 118 21.28 -9.17 -7.24
N LYS A 119 21.44 -10.45 -7.62
CA LYS A 119 20.88 -11.00 -8.85
C LYS A 119 19.35 -10.91 -8.94
N TYR A 120 18.65 -11.07 -7.81
CA TYR A 120 17.18 -10.98 -7.78
C TYR A 120 16.66 -9.56 -7.50
N LEU A 121 17.42 -8.74 -6.78
CA LEU A 121 17.01 -7.38 -6.42
C LEU A 121 17.32 -6.36 -7.52
N VAL A 122 18.43 -6.53 -8.25
CA VAL A 122 18.87 -5.59 -9.29
C VAL A 122 17.83 -5.39 -10.40
N PRO A 123 17.23 -6.42 -11.00
CA PRO A 123 16.32 -6.20 -12.13
C PRO A 123 15.06 -5.37 -11.76
N PRO A 124 14.34 -5.68 -10.67
CA PRO A 124 13.25 -4.83 -10.20
C PRO A 124 13.71 -3.44 -9.77
N SER A 125 14.86 -3.34 -9.09
CA SER A 125 15.39 -2.04 -8.64
C SER A 125 15.80 -1.14 -9.81
N LEU A 126 16.36 -1.72 -10.87
CA LEU A 126 16.72 -1.00 -12.09
C LEU A 126 15.48 -0.48 -12.81
N LEU A 127 14.40 -1.26 -12.84
CA LEU A 127 13.12 -0.83 -13.39
C LEU A 127 12.54 0.34 -12.57
N VAL A 128 12.55 0.24 -11.24
CA VAL A 128 12.11 1.32 -10.34
C VAL A 128 12.98 2.57 -10.53
N ALA A 129 14.30 2.43 -10.58
CA ALA A 129 15.24 3.53 -10.79
C ALA A 129 15.05 4.20 -12.16
N LEU A 130 14.72 3.43 -13.19
CA LEU A 130 14.44 3.94 -14.54
C LEU A 130 13.12 4.73 -14.58
N VAL A 131 12.07 4.26 -13.91
CA VAL A 131 10.79 4.97 -13.83
C VAL A 131 10.91 6.22 -12.95
N LEU A 132 11.39 6.07 -11.71
CA LEU A 132 11.55 7.21 -10.82
C LEU A 132 12.58 8.21 -11.36
N GLY A 133 13.68 7.73 -11.95
CA GLY A 133 14.67 8.57 -12.60
C GLY A 133 14.07 9.41 -13.72
N SER A 134 13.29 8.81 -14.62
CA SER A 134 12.67 9.57 -15.72
C SER A 134 11.70 10.66 -15.23
N ILE A 135 11.04 10.45 -14.09
CA ILE A 135 10.16 11.45 -13.44
C ILE A 135 10.99 12.56 -12.75
N PHE A 136 11.95 12.20 -11.90
CA PHE A 136 12.72 13.17 -11.10
C PHE A 136 13.67 14.02 -11.93
N PHE A 137 14.25 13.46 -13.00
CA PHE A 137 15.07 14.22 -13.94
C PHE A 137 14.24 15.05 -14.94
N GLY A 138 12.90 15.01 -14.85
CA GLY A 138 12.01 15.79 -15.72
C GLY A 138 12.04 15.37 -17.19
N VAL A 139 12.60 14.19 -17.49
CA VAL A 139 12.71 13.65 -18.85
C VAL A 139 11.35 13.18 -19.37
N ALA A 140 10.51 12.69 -18.45
CA ALA A 140 9.18 12.16 -18.77
C ALA A 140 8.15 12.62 -17.72
N SER A 141 6.96 12.96 -18.19
CA SER A 141 5.78 13.09 -17.35
C SER A 141 5.42 11.73 -16.71
N PRO A 142 4.64 11.70 -15.61
CA PRO A 142 4.24 10.43 -14.96
C PRO A 142 3.56 9.43 -15.91
N THR A 143 2.81 9.92 -16.89
CA THR A 143 2.17 9.11 -17.93
C THR A 143 3.21 8.49 -18.87
N GLU A 144 4.19 9.27 -19.31
CA GLU A 144 5.29 8.80 -20.16
C GLU A 144 6.21 7.85 -19.41
N ALA A 145 6.52 8.13 -18.14
CA ALA A 145 7.29 7.28 -17.26
C ALA A 145 6.63 5.90 -17.07
N GLY A 146 5.29 5.85 -17.04
CA GLY A 146 4.51 4.61 -17.07
C GLY A 146 4.74 3.79 -18.34
N ALA A 147 4.87 4.45 -19.50
CA ALA A 147 5.22 3.79 -20.76
C ALA A 147 6.65 3.24 -20.76
N VAL A 148 7.62 4.00 -20.22
CA VAL A 148 9.00 3.50 -20.07
C VAL A 148 9.04 2.29 -19.13
N GLY A 149 8.25 2.32 -18.04
CA GLY A 149 8.11 1.20 -17.11
C GLY A 149 7.50 -0.06 -17.74
N SER A 150 6.46 0.08 -18.57
CA SER A 150 5.82 -1.06 -19.24
C SER A 150 6.69 -1.69 -20.32
N ILE A 151 7.42 -0.86 -21.08
CA ILE A 151 8.43 -1.33 -22.04
C ILE A 151 9.57 -2.03 -21.28
N GLY A 152 10.07 -1.44 -20.20
CA GLY A 152 11.10 -2.03 -19.34
C GLY A 152 10.68 -3.38 -18.75
N ALA A 153 9.45 -3.49 -18.25
CA ALA A 153 8.88 -4.75 -17.73
C ALA A 153 8.74 -5.81 -18.83
N THR A 154 8.31 -5.40 -20.04
CA THR A 154 8.16 -6.30 -21.17
C THR A 154 9.51 -6.86 -21.62
N ILE A 155 10.53 -5.99 -21.74
CA ILE A 155 11.91 -6.39 -22.05
C ILE A 155 12.42 -7.36 -20.98
N LEU A 156 12.20 -7.06 -19.71
CA LEU A 156 12.63 -7.92 -18.62
C LEU A 156 11.95 -9.29 -18.69
N SER A 157 10.64 -9.33 -18.96
CA SER A 157 9.88 -10.57 -19.15
C SER A 157 10.36 -11.39 -20.36
N MET A 158 10.83 -10.75 -21.43
CA MET A 158 11.46 -11.42 -22.57
C MET A 158 12.79 -12.04 -22.20
N VAL A 159 13.65 -11.31 -21.46
CA VAL A 159 14.94 -11.81 -20.98
C VAL A 159 14.77 -13.04 -20.08
N TYR A 160 13.75 -13.05 -19.22
CA TYR A 160 13.41 -14.21 -18.39
C TYR A 160 12.70 -15.35 -19.15
N LYS A 161 12.40 -15.19 -20.44
CA LYS A 161 11.68 -16.16 -21.28
C LYS A 161 10.30 -16.56 -20.72
N GLN A 162 9.65 -15.65 -20.00
CA GLN A 162 8.33 -15.87 -19.40
C GLN A 162 7.20 -15.20 -20.21
N LEU A 163 7.55 -14.46 -21.28
CA LEU A 163 6.56 -13.78 -22.09
C LEU A 163 5.77 -14.78 -22.95
N THR A 164 4.49 -14.94 -22.64
CA THR A 164 3.53 -15.69 -23.48
C THR A 164 2.45 -14.75 -24.00
N TRP A 165 1.89 -15.06 -25.18
CA TRP A 165 0.82 -14.24 -25.76
C TRP A 165 -0.43 -14.20 -24.87
N ALA A 166 -0.72 -15.30 -24.18
CA ALA A 166 -1.80 -15.37 -23.20
C ALA A 166 -1.55 -14.40 -22.02
N ALA A 167 -0.37 -14.45 -21.40
CA ALA A 167 -0.02 -13.57 -20.28
C ALA A 167 -0.01 -12.09 -20.68
N PHE A 168 0.47 -11.76 -21.89
CA PHE A 168 0.46 -10.39 -22.40
C PHE A 168 -0.98 -9.87 -22.56
N LYS A 169 -1.86 -10.64 -23.22
CA LYS A 169 -3.27 -10.25 -23.43
C LYS A 169 -4.03 -10.12 -22.10
N GLU A 170 -3.78 -11.03 -21.17
CA GLU A 170 -4.36 -10.99 -19.82
C GLU A 170 -3.93 -9.72 -19.06
N ASN A 171 -2.64 -9.39 -19.07
CA ASN A 171 -2.12 -8.18 -18.43
C ASN A 171 -2.71 -6.90 -19.03
N CYS A 172 -2.88 -6.83 -20.36
CA CYS A 172 -3.55 -5.71 -21.02
C CYS A 172 -5.00 -5.57 -20.55
N TYR A 173 -5.74 -6.68 -20.47
CA TYR A 173 -7.15 -6.66 -20.06
C TYR A 173 -7.33 -6.27 -18.59
N ILE A 174 -6.45 -6.76 -17.70
CA ILE A 174 -6.42 -6.34 -16.28
C ILE A 174 -6.12 -4.84 -16.18
N THR A 175 -5.12 -4.36 -16.91
CA THR A 175 -4.75 -2.93 -16.91
C THR A 175 -5.89 -2.06 -17.41
N LEU A 176 -6.51 -2.43 -18.54
CA LEU A 176 -7.68 -1.72 -19.10
C LEU A 176 -8.85 -1.67 -18.11
N ARG A 177 -9.15 -2.79 -17.45
CA ARG A 177 -10.23 -2.87 -16.46
C ARG A 177 -9.96 -1.94 -15.28
N VAL A 178 -8.75 -1.97 -14.72
CA VAL A 178 -8.38 -1.12 -13.58
C VAL A 178 -8.43 0.35 -13.98
N THR A 179 -7.86 0.73 -15.12
CA THR A 179 -7.89 2.11 -15.63
C THR A 179 -9.33 2.59 -15.90
N ALA A 180 -10.18 1.75 -16.48
CA ALA A 180 -11.59 2.10 -16.73
C ALA A 180 -12.34 2.36 -15.42
N MET A 181 -12.13 1.56 -14.38
CA MET A 181 -12.73 1.78 -13.06
C MET A 181 -12.26 3.10 -12.43
N ILE A 182 -10.98 3.41 -12.54
CA ILE A 182 -10.39 4.65 -11.99
C ILE A 182 -10.95 5.88 -12.72
N ILE A 183 -10.97 5.88 -14.06
CA ILE A 183 -11.52 6.99 -14.85
C ILE A 183 -13.00 7.19 -14.54
N PHE A 184 -13.78 6.11 -14.41
CA PHE A 184 -15.20 6.20 -14.07
C PHE A 184 -15.42 6.86 -12.70
N ILE A 185 -14.63 6.48 -11.69
CA ILE A 185 -14.67 7.11 -10.36
C ILE A 185 -14.27 8.58 -10.44
N ALA A 186 -13.20 8.91 -11.18
CA ALA A 186 -12.75 10.28 -11.34
C ALA A 186 -13.82 11.16 -12.03
N VAL A 187 -14.50 10.65 -13.06
CA VAL A 187 -15.59 11.36 -13.73
C VAL A 187 -16.77 11.58 -12.78
N ALA A 188 -17.20 10.55 -12.06
CA ALA A 188 -18.29 10.66 -11.08
C ALA A 188 -17.96 11.66 -9.96
N ALA A 189 -16.73 11.63 -9.44
CA ALA A 189 -16.25 12.56 -8.43
C ALA A 189 -16.24 14.00 -8.95
N ASN A 190 -15.76 14.23 -10.18
CA ASN A 190 -15.76 15.58 -10.78
C ASN A 190 -17.17 16.12 -11.03
N LEU A 191 -18.09 15.27 -11.51
CA LEU A 191 -19.50 15.65 -11.69
C LEU A 191 -20.15 16.01 -10.35
N PHE A 192 -19.91 15.20 -9.32
CA PHE A 192 -20.43 15.47 -7.97
C PHE A 192 -19.84 16.76 -7.39
N THR A 193 -18.51 16.92 -7.41
CA THR A 193 -17.84 18.14 -6.92
C THR A 193 -18.32 19.37 -7.68
N GLY A 194 -18.48 19.28 -9.00
CA GLY A 194 -19.01 20.36 -9.82
C GLY A 194 -20.44 20.74 -9.44
N ALA A 195 -21.33 19.76 -9.27
CA ALA A 195 -22.72 20.01 -8.86
C ALA A 195 -22.80 20.55 -7.42
N PHE A 196 -21.99 20.03 -6.50
CA PHE A 196 -21.94 20.43 -5.10
C PHE A 196 -21.43 21.85 -4.92
N LEU A 197 -20.37 22.23 -5.63
CA LEU A 197 -19.86 23.61 -5.62
C LEU A 197 -20.85 24.57 -6.30
N SER A 198 -21.50 24.15 -7.38
CA SER A 198 -22.52 24.97 -8.07
C SER A 198 -23.77 25.22 -7.23
N ALA A 199 -24.08 24.32 -6.29
CA ALA A 199 -25.19 24.49 -5.34
C ALA A 199 -24.87 25.48 -4.20
N GLY A 200 -23.68 26.09 -4.17
CA GLY A 200 -23.25 27.01 -3.13
C GLY A 200 -22.79 26.32 -1.83
N CYS A 201 -22.72 24.99 -1.79
CA CYS A 201 -22.35 24.27 -0.57
C CYS A 201 -20.91 24.55 -0.11
N GLY A 202 -20.00 24.92 -1.02
CA GLY A 202 -18.64 25.31 -0.67
C GLY A 202 -18.58 26.56 0.21
N GLU A 203 -19.43 27.55 -0.07
CA GLU A 203 -19.53 28.79 0.72
C GLU A 203 -20.13 28.51 2.10
N VAL A 204 -21.20 27.71 2.17
CA VAL A 204 -21.83 27.29 3.44
C VAL A 204 -20.84 26.61 4.37
N ILE A 205 -19.99 25.70 3.84
CA ILE A 205 -18.97 25.02 4.64
C ILE A 205 -17.90 26.00 5.13
N THR A 206 -17.49 26.94 4.27
CA THR A 206 -16.48 27.94 4.61
C THR A 206 -16.98 28.88 5.69
N GLU A 207 -18.21 29.38 5.58
CA GLU A 207 -18.85 30.22 6.58
C GLU A 207 -19.07 29.46 7.90
N PHE A 208 -19.48 28.19 7.85
CA PHE A 208 -19.62 27.36 9.04
C PHE A 208 -18.29 27.18 9.77
N LEU A 209 -17.20 26.94 9.05
CA LEU A 209 -15.86 26.79 9.62
C LEU A 209 -15.32 28.10 10.20
N LEU A 210 -15.51 29.23 9.50
CA LEU A 210 -15.10 30.54 10.00
C LEU A 210 -15.97 31.01 11.18
N GLY A 211 -17.24 30.63 11.20
CA GLY A 211 -18.20 30.94 12.27
C GLY A 211 -17.91 30.24 13.59
N LEU A 212 -17.15 29.14 13.58
CA LEU A 212 -16.67 28.47 14.80
C LEU A 212 -15.64 29.31 15.58
N GLY A 213 -15.10 30.39 14.99
CA GLY A 213 -14.21 31.34 15.68
C GLY A 213 -12.85 30.73 16.08
N PHE A 214 -12.55 29.52 15.66
CA PHE A 214 -11.24 28.91 15.86
C PHE A 214 -10.23 29.61 14.96
N GLY A 215 -9.08 30.01 15.51
CA GLY A 215 -7.99 30.56 14.70
C GLY A 215 -7.51 29.57 13.62
N PRO A 216 -6.58 29.97 12.73
CA PRO A 216 -6.13 29.15 11.60
C PRO A 216 -5.75 27.70 11.97
N TRP A 217 -5.11 27.54 13.13
CA TRP A 217 -4.73 26.23 13.68
C TRP A 217 -5.92 25.40 14.17
N GLY A 218 -6.96 26.02 14.72
CA GLY A 218 -8.14 25.29 15.19
C GLY A 218 -9.08 24.87 14.06
N ILE A 219 -9.17 25.66 12.98
CA ILE A 219 -9.85 25.23 11.74
C ILE A 219 -9.13 24.04 11.13
N PHE A 220 -7.80 24.12 11.01
CA PHE A 220 -6.98 23.00 10.52
C PHE A 220 -7.18 21.73 11.34
N LEU A 221 -7.15 21.84 12.67
CA LEU A 221 -7.38 20.70 13.58
C LEU A 221 -8.79 20.14 13.43
N THR A 222 -9.80 21.00 13.28
CA THR A 222 -11.20 20.57 13.11
C THR A 222 -11.38 19.83 11.78
N MET A 223 -10.84 20.33 10.68
CA MET A 223 -10.85 19.64 9.39
C MET A 223 -10.11 18.29 9.48
N LEU A 224 -8.95 18.26 10.14
CA LEU A 224 -8.19 17.02 10.36
C LEU A 224 -8.98 16.02 11.21
N CYS A 225 -9.66 16.46 12.26
CA CYS A 225 -10.51 15.60 13.09
C CYS A 225 -11.69 15.02 12.32
N ILE A 226 -12.36 15.80 11.48
CA ILE A 226 -13.47 15.31 10.63
C ILE A 226 -12.96 14.27 9.64
N ILE A 227 -11.86 14.56 8.94
CA ILE A 227 -11.26 13.62 7.96
C ILE A 227 -10.80 12.33 8.66
N LEU A 228 -10.13 12.45 9.81
CA LEU A 228 -9.69 11.28 10.57
C LEU A 228 -10.88 10.48 11.09
N PHE A 229 -11.96 11.12 11.54
CA PHE A 229 -13.15 10.42 12.00
C PHE A 229 -13.81 9.62 10.86
N GLU A 230 -13.99 10.22 9.69
CA GLU A 230 -14.55 9.52 8.52
C GLU A 230 -13.64 8.40 8.00
N CYS A 231 -12.34 8.67 7.87
CA CYS A 231 -11.37 7.65 7.43
C CYS A 231 -11.27 6.50 8.43
N ASN A 232 -11.32 6.77 9.74
CA ASN A 232 -11.21 5.73 10.76
C ASN A 232 -12.49 4.90 10.83
N LEU A 233 -13.67 5.51 10.65
CA LEU A 233 -14.94 4.79 10.56
C LEU A 233 -14.98 3.87 9.32
N PHE A 234 -14.53 4.36 8.16
CA PHE A 234 -14.52 3.57 6.92
C PHE A 234 -13.49 2.44 6.96
N SER A 235 -12.26 2.73 7.39
CA SER A 235 -11.18 1.74 7.51
C SER A 235 -11.55 0.66 8.53
N SER A 236 -11.96 1.04 9.73
CA SER A 236 -12.34 0.10 10.81
C SER A 236 -13.51 -0.79 10.41
N GLY A 237 -14.56 -0.20 9.81
CA GLY A 237 -15.73 -0.96 9.36
C GLY A 237 -15.40 -1.95 8.24
N PHE A 238 -14.52 -1.55 7.31
CA PHE A 238 -14.13 -2.39 6.18
C PHE A 238 -13.20 -3.55 6.58
N TYR A 239 -12.18 -3.28 7.41
CA TYR A 239 -11.30 -4.32 7.94
C TYR A 239 -12.04 -5.30 8.86
N ALA A 240 -12.97 -4.80 9.69
CA ALA A 240 -13.83 -5.65 10.52
C ALA A 240 -14.74 -6.55 9.66
N ALA A 241 -15.35 -6.02 8.58
CA ALA A 241 -16.20 -6.80 7.68
C ALA A 241 -15.42 -7.90 6.93
N LEU A 242 -14.20 -7.63 6.48
CA LEU A 242 -13.32 -8.63 5.86
C LEU A 242 -12.89 -9.72 6.85
N PHE A 243 -12.57 -9.34 8.09
CA PHE A 243 -12.19 -10.29 9.13
C PHE A 243 -13.37 -11.17 9.55
N LEU A 244 -14.58 -10.60 9.68
CA LEU A 244 -15.80 -11.35 9.96
C LEU A 244 -16.18 -12.30 8.81
N LYS A 245 -16.02 -11.88 7.55
CA LYS A 245 -16.29 -12.74 6.40
C LYS A 245 -15.31 -13.92 6.32
N LYS A 246 -14.02 -13.69 6.60
CA LYS A 246 -13.00 -14.75 6.68
C LYS A 246 -13.20 -15.67 7.89
N SER A 247 -13.63 -15.11 9.03
CA SER A 247 -14.00 -15.87 10.22
C SER A 247 -15.21 -16.78 9.96
N SER A 248 -16.22 -16.29 9.22
CA SER A 248 -17.37 -17.08 8.78
C SER A 248 -17.01 -18.21 7.80
N GLU A 249 -16.03 -18.02 6.91
CA GLU A 249 -15.56 -19.08 6.01
C GLU A 249 -14.76 -20.15 6.76
N HIS A 250 -13.92 -19.74 7.72
CA HIS A 250 -13.18 -20.70 8.56
C HIS A 250 -14.08 -21.47 9.53
N ALA A 251 -15.15 -20.85 10.05
CA ALA A 251 -16.16 -21.53 10.86
C ALA A 251 -16.92 -22.62 10.07
N LYS A 252 -17.14 -22.43 8.76
CA LYS A 252 -17.76 -23.45 7.87
C LYS A 252 -16.82 -24.59 7.49
N SER A 253 -15.50 -24.41 7.58
CA SER A 253 -14.49 -25.43 7.19
C SER A 253 -14.22 -26.48 8.29
N GLY A 254 -14.88 -26.43 9.46
CA GLY A 254 -14.70 -27.42 10.54
C GLY A 254 -13.29 -27.46 11.18
N ARG A 255 -12.35 -26.63 10.70
CA ARG A 255 -11.03 -26.45 11.30
C ARG A 255 -11.11 -25.34 12.34
N ILE A 256 -11.51 -25.74 13.54
CA ILE A 256 -11.48 -24.91 14.73
C ILE A 256 -10.00 -24.63 15.03
N LEU A 257 -9.47 -23.52 14.51
CA LEU A 257 -8.22 -22.97 14.99
C LEU A 257 -8.48 -22.55 16.45
N PRO A 258 -7.71 -23.02 17.45
CA PRO A 258 -7.86 -22.60 18.85
C PRO A 258 -7.49 -21.11 19.10
N TYR A 259 -7.46 -20.29 18.05
CA TYR A 259 -6.87 -18.95 17.99
C TYR A 259 -7.89 -17.80 18.03
N CYS A 260 -9.19 -18.07 18.24
CA CYS A 260 -10.26 -17.05 18.32
C CYS A 260 -10.33 -16.25 19.64
N ARG A 261 -9.44 -16.48 20.62
CA ARG A 261 -9.58 -15.88 21.96
C ARG A 261 -8.82 -14.57 22.23
N PHE A 262 -8.05 -14.04 21.28
CA PHE A 262 -7.08 -12.97 21.59
C PHE A 262 -7.48 -11.54 21.20
N CYS A 263 -8.68 -11.31 20.66
CA CYS A 263 -9.16 -9.97 20.29
C CYS A 263 -10.40 -9.56 21.10
N SER A 264 -10.34 -9.78 22.41
CA SER A 264 -11.25 -9.20 23.39
C SER A 264 -10.42 -8.43 24.42
N CYS A 265 -9.66 -7.45 23.96
CA CYS A 265 -9.08 -6.34 24.73
C CYS A 265 -8.71 -5.22 23.74
#